data_AF-A0A7X1GQH3-F1
#
_entry.id   AF-A0A7X1GQH3-F1
#
_cell.length_a   1.000
_cell.length_b   1.000
_cell.length_c   1.000
_cell.angle_alpha   90.00
_cell.angle_beta   90.00
_cell.angle_gamma   90.00
#
_symmetry.space_group_name_H-M   'P 1'
#
loop_
_entity.id
_entity.type
_entity.pdbx_description
1 polymer ?
#
loop_
_entity_poly.entity_id
_entity_poly.type
_entity_poly.pdbx_seq_one_letter_code
_entity_poly.pdbx_strand_id
1 'polypeptide(L)' 'MAHDHNHETHTILTFDEKLVKLLEHWIKHNDDHAENYRNWAEKTKEKGMNDVDLLLQDAVELTELINNKFKEALELIKSH' A
#
# COMPACT_ATOMS: atom_id res chain seq x y z
N MET A 1 -6.06 32.93 38.57
CA MET A 1 -5.85 31.47 38.60
C MET A 1 -6.46 30.93 37.32
N ALA A 2 -5.62 30.43 36.42
CA ALA A 2 -5.97 30.13 35.04
C ALA A 2 -6.63 28.75 34.90
N HIS A 3 -7.49 28.65 33.89
CA HIS A 3 -8.50 27.62 33.68
C HIS A 3 -8.03 26.16 33.58
N ASP A 4 -8.95 25.37 34.11
CA ASP A 4 -9.21 23.93 34.07
C ASP A 4 -9.21 23.28 32.67
N HIS A 5 -8.55 22.12 32.60
CA HIS A 5 -8.71 20.94 31.74
C HIS A 5 -9.44 21.05 30.37
N ASN A 6 -8.65 21.10 29.28
CA ASN A 6 -9.07 20.54 27.99
C ASN A 6 -8.34 19.21 27.76
N HIS A 7 -9.02 18.10 28.07
CA HIS A 7 -8.53 16.75 27.83
C HIS A 7 -9.04 16.29 26.46
N GLU A 8 -8.34 16.69 25.39
CA GLU A 8 -8.41 16.00 24.11
C GLU A 8 -7.00 15.49 23.80
N THR A 9 -6.72 14.27 24.25
CA THR A 9 -5.55 13.49 23.85
C THR A 9 -5.74 13.01 22.40
N HIS A 10 -5.81 13.94 21.46
CA HIS A 10 -5.47 13.64 20.08
C HIS A 10 -3.96 13.43 20.06
N THR A 11 -3.51 12.17 20.06
CA THR A 11 -2.12 11.81 19.80
C THR A 11 -1.75 12.31 18.40
N ILE A 12 -1.18 13.51 18.35
CA ILE A 12 -0.65 14.09 17.12
C ILE A 12 0.58 13.25 16.77
N LEU A 13 0.38 12.23 15.94
CA LEU A 13 1.48 11.45 15.38
C LEU A 13 2.49 12.41 14.73
N THR A 14 3.77 12.13 14.92
CA THR A 14 4.86 12.84 14.23
C THR A 14 4.71 12.64 12.71
N PHE A 15 5.43 13.45 11.94
CA PHE A 15 5.42 13.30 10.49
C PHE A 15 5.85 11.88 10.08
N ASP A 16 6.92 11.36 10.68
CA ASP A 16 7.46 10.03 10.38
C ASP A 16 6.47 8.92 10.77
N GLU A 17 5.83 9.02 11.94
CA GLU A 17 4.80 8.06 12.36
C GLU A 17 3.59 8.04 11.42
N LYS A 18 3.18 9.20 10.92
CA LYS A 18 2.11 9.29 9.91
C LYS A 18 2.54 8.66 8.58
N LEU A 19 3.76 8.95 8.14
CA LEU A 19 4.29 8.44 6.87
C LEU A 19 4.47 6.92 6.91
N VAL A 20 4.96 6.36 8.02
CA VAL A 20 5.06 4.90 8.23
C VAL A 20 3.69 4.25 8.10
N LYS A 21 2.66 4.78 8.80
CA LYS A 21 1.29 4.24 8.71
C LYS A 21 0.71 4.31 7.30
N LEU A 22 0.99 5.39 6.57
CA LEU A 22 0.54 5.53 5.18
C LEU A 22 1.21 4.51 4.26
N LEU A 23 2.53 4.35 4.35
CA LEU A 23 3.27 3.37 3.53
C LEU A 23 2.82 1.94 3.83
N GLU A 24 2.64 1.57 5.11
CA GLU A 24 2.13 0.26 5.50
C GLU A 24 0.70 0.03 4.97
N HIS A 25 -0.16 1.04 5.04
CA HIS A 25 -1.51 0.97 4.49
C HIS A 25 -1.52 0.79 2.98
N TRP A 26 -0.69 1.55 2.25
CA TRP A 26 -0.60 1.45 0.80
C TRP A 26 0.00 0.13 0.33
N ILE A 27 1.01 -0.41 1.02
CA ILE A 27 1.55 -1.75 0.72
C ILE A 27 0.44 -2.79 0.79
N LYS A 28 -0.32 -2.81 1.90
CA LYS A 28 -1.44 -3.75 2.06
C LYS A 28 -2.49 -3.57 0.97
N HIS A 29 -2.85 -2.33 0.66
CA HIS A 29 -3.86 -2.05 -0.37
C HIS A 29 -3.41 -2.49 -1.77
N ASN A 30 -2.14 -2.28 -2.09
CA ASN A 30 -1.53 -2.74 -3.33
C ASN A 30 -1.44 -4.27 -3.40
N ASP A 31 -1.15 -4.96 -2.30
CA ASP A 31 -1.21 -6.42 -2.24
C ASP A 31 -2.65 -6.91 -2.53
N ASP A 32 -3.67 -6.29 -1.90
CA ASP A 32 -5.09 -6.58 -2.16
C ASP A 32 -5.47 -6.32 -3.64
N HIS A 33 -4.87 -5.31 -4.29
CA HIS A 33 -5.04 -5.03 -5.72
C HIS A 33 -4.35 -6.06 -6.62
N ALA A 34 -3.10 -6.38 -6.34
CA ALA A 34 -2.31 -7.36 -7.09
C ALA A 34 -2.97 -8.74 -7.08
N GLU A 35 -3.50 -9.18 -5.92
CA GLU A 35 -4.27 -10.43 -5.83
C GLU A 35 -5.53 -10.38 -6.72
N ASN A 36 -6.28 -9.27 -6.67
CA ASN A 36 -7.46 -9.11 -7.52
C ASN A 36 -7.13 -9.13 -9.01
N TYR A 37 -6.05 -8.45 -9.42
CA TYR A 37 -5.61 -8.43 -10.82
C TYR A 37 -5.20 -9.83 -11.28
N ARG A 38 -4.45 -10.57 -10.45
CA ARG A 38 -4.05 -11.97 -10.72
C ARG A 38 -5.26 -12.88 -10.90
N ASN A 39 -6.26 -12.77 -10.02
CA ASN A 39 -7.51 -13.53 -10.10
C ASN A 39 -8.29 -13.23 -11.40
N TRP A 40 -8.23 -12.00 -11.91
CA TRP A 40 -8.86 -11.63 -13.18
C TRP A 40 -8.03 -12.06 -14.39
N ALA A 41 -6.71 -12.00 -14.30
CA ALA A 41 -5.79 -12.48 -15.32
C ALA A 41 -6.06 -13.97 -15.61
N GLU A 42 -6.17 -14.80 -14.56
CA GLU A 42 -6.55 -16.22 -14.68
C GLU A 42 -7.91 -16.41 -15.37
N LYS A 43 -8.95 -15.66 -14.97
CA LYS A 43 -10.27 -15.72 -15.62
C LYS A 43 -10.23 -15.31 -17.09
N THR A 44 -9.39 -14.33 -17.45
CA THR A 44 -9.25 -13.89 -18.85
C THR A 44 -8.51 -14.93 -19.69
N LYS A 45 -7.51 -15.59 -19.11
CA LYS A 45 -6.79 -16.70 -19.73
C LYS A 45 -7.72 -17.89 -20.01
N GLU A 46 -8.56 -18.27 -19.05
CA GLU A 46 -9.58 -19.32 -19.23
C GLU A 46 -10.57 -19.01 -20.36
N LYS A 47 -10.79 -17.73 -20.65
CA LYS A 47 -11.65 -17.26 -21.75
C LYS A 47 -10.90 -17.06 -23.08
N GLY A 48 -9.62 -17.40 -23.16
CA GLY A 48 -8.79 -17.26 -24.35
C GLY A 48 -8.39 -15.81 -24.66
N MET A 49 -8.55 -14.89 -23.71
CA MET A 49 -8.18 -13.47 -23.86
C MET A 49 -6.72 -13.25 -23.45
N ASN A 50 -5.79 -13.93 -24.13
CA ASN A 50 -4.39 -14.02 -23.71
C ASN A 50 -3.69 -12.65 -23.62
N ASP A 51 -3.98 -11.72 -24.54
CA ASP A 51 -3.38 -10.38 -24.50
C ASP A 51 -3.84 -9.58 -23.26
N VAL A 52 -5.07 -9.83 -22.79
CA VAL A 52 -5.61 -9.18 -21.58
C VAL A 52 -5.02 -9.83 -20.32
N ASP A 53 -4.86 -11.16 -20.30
CA ASP A 53 -4.15 -11.87 -19.22
C ASP A 53 -2.74 -11.28 -19.05
N LEU A 54 -1.97 -11.17 -20.13
CA LEU A 54 -0.62 -10.61 -20.09
C LEU A 54 -0.59 -9.19 -19.51
N LEU A 55 -1.48 -8.29 -19.96
CA LEU A 55 -1.55 -6.93 -19.44
C LEU A 55 -1.95 -6.87 -17.95
N LEU A 56 -2.78 -7.80 -17.48
CA LEU A 56 -3.13 -7.89 -16.07
C LEU A 56 -1.99 -8.45 -15.22
N GLN A 57 -1.21 -9.41 -15.73
CA GLN A 57 0.01 -9.89 -15.08
C GLN A 57 1.06 -8.76 -15.00
N ASP A 58 1.24 -7.98 -16.06
CA ASP A 58 2.13 -6.81 -16.04
C ASP A 58 1.70 -5.81 -14.95
N ALA A 59 0.39 -5.59 -14.79
CA ALA A 59 -0.14 -4.72 -13.74
C ALA A 59 0.14 -5.27 -12.32
N VAL A 60 0.12 -6.60 -12.14
CA VAL A 60 0.53 -7.26 -10.89
C VAL A 60 2.00 -6.94 -10.60
N GLU A 61 2.89 -7.18 -11.56
CA GLU A 61 4.34 -6.94 -11.40
C GLU A 61 4.65 -5.48 -11.07
N LEU A 62 4.02 -4.53 -11.77
CA LEU A 62 4.19 -3.10 -11.52
C LEU A 62 3.72 -2.71 -10.12
N THR A 63 2.62 -3.31 -9.64
CA THR A 63 2.08 -3.06 -8.29
C THR A 63 3.03 -3.60 -7.22
N GLU A 64 3.61 -4.78 -7.43
CA GLU A 64 4.63 -5.36 -6.54
C GLU A 64 5.92 -4.52 -6.52
N LEU A 65 6.33 -3.95 -7.65
CA LEU A 65 7.47 -3.01 -7.72
C LEU A 65 7.21 -1.73 -6.92
N ILE A 66 5.99 -1.18 -6.98
CA ILE A 66 5.59 -0.05 -6.13
C ILE A 66 5.73 -0.43 -4.65
N ASN A 67 5.27 -1.62 -4.27
CA ASN A 67 5.40 -2.11 -2.89
C ASN A 67 6.86 -2.24 -2.44
N ASN A 68 7.76 -2.66 -3.33
CA ASN A 68 9.19 -2.71 -3.02
C ASN A 68 9.75 -1.30 -2.74
N LYS A 69 9.33 -0.28 -3.50
CA LYS A 69 9.72 1.12 -3.22
C LYS A 69 9.18 1.66 -1.91
N PHE A 70 7.95 1.29 -1.54
CA PHE A 70 7.40 1.65 -0.24
C PHE A 70 8.13 0.96 0.91
N LYS A 71 8.53 -0.32 0.74
CA LYS A 71 9.35 -1.04 1.73
C LYS A 71 10.73 -0.41 1.88
N GLU A 72 11.41 -0.08 0.78
CA GLU A 72 12.70 0.65 0.80
C GLU A 72 12.57 1.99 1.57
N ALA A 73 11.49 2.75 1.32
CA ALA A 73 11.24 3.99 2.04
C ALA A 73 10.97 3.78 3.54
N LEU A 74 10.22 2.74 3.91
CA LEU A 74 9.98 2.38 5.31
C LEU A 74 11.28 2.06 6.05
N GLU A 75 12.19 1.31 5.43
CA GLU A 75 13.48 0.98 6.04
C GLU A 75 14.32 2.24 6.27
N LEU A 76 14.36 3.16 5.30
CA LEU A 76 15.08 4.43 5.45
C LEU A 76 14.53 5.27 6.62
N ILE A 77 13.21 5.35 6.78
CA ILE A 77 12.58 6.09 7.89
C ILE A 77 12.87 5.42 9.24
N LYS A 78 12.82 4.08 9.32
CA LYS A 78 13.08 3.33 10.56
C LYS A 78 14.56 3.30 10.96
N SER A 79 15.46 3.49 9.99
CA SER A 79 16.90 3.54 10.21
C SER A 79 17.45 4.93 10.59
N HIS A 80 16.58 5.95 10.58
CA HIS A 80 16.89 7.31 10.97
C HIS A 80 16.74 7.52 12.48
#